data_AF-A0A1B8W9K0-F1
#
_entry.id   AF-A0A1B8W9K0-F1
#
_cell.length_a   1.000
_cell.length_b   1.000
_cell.length_c   1.000
_cell.angle_alpha   90.00
_cell.angle_beta   90.00
_cell.angle_gamma   90.00
#
_symmetry.space_group_name_H-M   'P 1'
#
loop_
_entity.id
_entity.type
_entity.pdbx_description
1 polymer ?
#
loop_
_entity_poly.entity_id
_entity_poly.type
_entity_poly.pdbx_seq_one_letter_code
_entity_poly.pdbx_strand_id
1 'polypeptide(L)'
;MTKAAAAYPNSAPNFRQSPHLFQPWLEMLAIFDGETALRNLHRHISSSTFFPTIADIMRAEPDSTTHGELLLLEASERLDQLDQWERDAVDPPKELLQRKRGAKE
;
A
#
# COMPACT_ATOMS: atom_id res chain seq x y z
N MET A 1 1.33 27.09 -15.85
CA MET A 1 1.53 25.64 -16.08
C MET A 1 1.03 24.92 -14.84
N THR A 2 0.18 23.89 -14.96
CA THR A 2 -0.26 23.10 -13.80
C THR A 2 0.85 22.12 -13.37
N LYS A 3 0.89 21.76 -12.08
CA LYS A 3 1.95 20.90 -11.49
C LYS A 3 2.12 19.57 -12.23
N ALA A 4 1.03 18.97 -12.69
CA ALA A 4 1.07 17.73 -13.48
C ALA A 4 1.70 17.92 -14.87
N ALA A 5 1.39 19.01 -15.58
CA ALA A 5 1.99 19.29 -16.88
C ALA A 5 3.50 19.56 -16.79
N ALA A 6 3.96 20.13 -15.67
CA ALA A 6 5.39 20.30 -15.39
C ALA A 6 6.10 18.98 -15.08
N ALA A 7 5.41 18.03 -14.43
CA ALA A 7 5.95 16.69 -14.15
C ALA A 7 6.09 15.81 -15.41
N TYR A 8 5.28 16.08 -16.44
CA TYR A 8 5.20 15.27 -17.66
C TYR A 8 5.36 16.12 -18.94
N PRO A 9 6.54 16.72 -19.17
CA PRO A 9 6.72 17.71 -20.24
C PRO A 9 6.49 17.17 -21.65
N ASN A 10 6.70 15.86 -21.87
CA ASN A 10 6.61 15.23 -23.19
C ASN A 10 5.38 14.33 -23.40
N SER A 11 4.59 14.10 -22.35
CA SER A 11 3.47 13.16 -22.37
C SER A 11 2.15 13.76 -21.85
N ALA A 12 2.18 14.98 -21.34
CA ALA A 12 0.96 15.69 -20.97
C ALA A 12 0.10 15.99 -22.21
N PRO A 13 -1.17 15.54 -22.25
CA PRO A 13 -2.07 15.84 -23.34
C PRO A 13 -2.36 17.35 -23.38
N ASN A 14 -2.42 17.91 -24.58
CA ASN A 14 -2.80 19.29 -24.77
C ASN A 14 -4.32 19.43 -24.67
N PHE A 15 -4.84 19.61 -23.46
CA PHE A 15 -6.27 19.76 -23.21
C PHE A 15 -6.91 20.97 -23.91
N ARG A 16 -6.13 21.96 -24.36
CA ARG A 16 -6.64 23.07 -25.19
C ARG A 16 -6.94 22.62 -26.62
N GLN A 17 -6.20 21.64 -27.13
CA GLN A 17 -6.37 21.10 -28.48
C GLN A 17 -7.27 19.86 -28.51
N SER A 18 -7.45 19.20 -27.36
CA SER A 18 -8.30 18.00 -27.22
C SER A 18 -9.43 18.23 -26.20
N PRO A 19 -10.41 19.09 -26.50
CA PRO A 19 -11.52 19.40 -25.59
C PRO A 19 -12.39 18.18 -25.29
N HIS A 20 -12.46 17.22 -26.22
CA HIS A 20 -13.20 15.96 -26.05
C HIS A 20 -12.62 15.06 -24.93
N LEU A 21 -11.36 15.23 -24.54
CA LEU A 21 -10.76 14.53 -23.39
C LEU A 21 -10.96 15.31 -22.10
N PHE A 22 -10.97 16.64 -22.19
CA PHE A 22 -11.05 17.52 -21.03
C PHE A 22 -12.45 17.55 -20.42
N GLN A 23 -13.49 17.62 -21.26
CA GLN A 23 -14.87 17.74 -20.79
C GLN A 23 -15.32 16.52 -19.94
N PRO A 24 -15.08 15.26 -20.35
CA PRO A 24 -15.44 14.11 -19.51
C PRO A 24 -14.65 14.06 -18.21
N TRP A 25 -13.38 14.48 -18.22
CA TRP A 25 -12.56 14.54 -17.00
C TRP A 25 -13.12 15.53 -15.99
N LEU A 26 -13.56 16.71 -16.45
CA LEU A 26 -14.23 17.68 -15.59
C LEU A 26 -15.53 17.13 -15.00
N GLU A 27 -16.37 16.51 -15.81
CA GLU A 27 -17.65 15.93 -15.36
C GLU A 27 -17.43 14.85 -14.31
N MET A 28 -16.42 14.00 -14.50
CA MET A 28 -16.04 12.95 -13.56
C MET A 28 -15.41 13.51 -12.27
N LEU A 29 -14.57 14.54 -12.36
CA LEU A 29 -13.94 15.16 -11.18
C LEU A 29 -14.92 16.03 -10.38
N ALA A 30 -15.94 16.62 -11.03
CA ALA A 30 -16.91 17.49 -10.38
C ALA A 30 -17.72 16.78 -9.28
N ILE A 31 -17.90 15.47 -9.40
CA ILE A 31 -18.62 14.64 -8.43
C ILE A 31 -17.70 13.98 -7.38
N PHE A 32 -16.38 14.14 -7.50
CA PHE A 32 -15.40 13.43 -6.68
C PHE A 32 -14.73 14.37 -5.66
N ASP A 33 -14.25 13.81 -4.55
CA ASP A 33 -13.55 14.59 -3.53
C ASP A 33 -12.22 15.14 -4.07
N GLY A 34 -12.12 16.47 -4.14
CA GLY A 34 -10.98 17.18 -4.69
C GLY A 34 -9.68 16.97 -3.90
N GLU A 35 -9.77 16.83 -2.58
CA GLU A 35 -8.59 16.59 -1.74
C GLU A 35 -7.99 15.20 -2.01
N THR A 36 -8.85 14.19 -2.11
CA THR A 36 -8.44 12.83 -2.48
C THR A 36 -7.87 12.78 -3.89
N ALA A 37 -8.50 13.44 -4.87
CA ALA A 37 -7.96 13.53 -6.23
C ALA A 37 -6.55 14.15 -6.26
N LEU A 38 -6.31 15.23 -5.50
CA LEU A 38 -5.00 15.87 -5.43
C LEU A 38 -3.96 14.98 -4.75
N ARG A 39 -4.33 14.28 -3.68
CA ARG A 39 -3.45 13.32 -2.99
C ARG A 39 -3.05 12.17 -3.92
N ASN A 40 -4.00 11.61 -4.64
CA ASN A 40 -3.78 10.55 -5.62
C ASN A 40 -2.87 11.02 -6.75
N LEU A 41 -3.11 12.22 -7.28
CA LEU A 41 -2.26 12.83 -8.30
C LEU A 41 -0.82 13.01 -7.81
N HIS A 42 -0.62 13.51 -6.59
CA HIS A 42 0.72 13.65 -6.00
C HIS A 42 1.41 12.30 -5.85
N ARG A 43 0.69 11.27 -5.37
CA ARG A 43 1.22 9.92 -5.26
C ARG A 43 1.63 9.37 -6.62
N HIS A 44 0.78 9.51 -7.63
CA HIS A 44 1.07 9.05 -8.99
C HIS A 44 2.31 9.74 -9.57
N ILE A 45 2.45 11.05 -9.39
CA ILE A 45 3.65 11.80 -9.82
C ILE A 45 4.92 11.25 -9.15
N SER A 46 4.83 10.79 -7.90
CA SER A 46 5.98 10.23 -7.19
C SER A 46 6.33 8.79 -7.60
N SER A 47 5.37 8.00 -8.09
CA SER A 47 5.54 6.57 -8.35
C SER A 47 5.57 6.19 -9.83
N SER A 48 5.12 7.05 -10.74
CA SER A 48 4.96 6.75 -12.15
C SER A 48 5.57 7.81 -13.07
N THR A 49 6.31 7.33 -14.07
CA THR A 49 6.86 8.16 -15.17
C THR A 49 5.84 8.44 -16.28
N PHE A 50 4.69 7.78 -16.26
CA PHE A 50 3.64 7.94 -17.27
C PHE A 50 2.58 8.95 -16.82
N PHE A 51 2.05 9.71 -17.78
CA PHE A 51 0.97 10.67 -17.51
C PHE A 51 -0.25 9.93 -16.93
N PRO A 52 -0.85 10.41 -15.82
CA PRO A 52 -1.97 9.73 -15.19
C PRO A 52 -3.19 9.68 -16.12
N THR A 53 -3.99 8.63 -15.97
CA THR A 53 -5.35 8.58 -16.47
C THR A 53 -6.33 9.13 -15.42
N ILE A 54 -7.58 9.39 -15.82
CA ILE A 54 -8.60 9.83 -14.86
C ILE A 54 -8.85 8.79 -13.76
N ALA A 55 -8.74 7.50 -14.09
CA ALA A 55 -8.93 6.41 -13.14
C ALA A 55 -7.83 6.40 -12.05
N ASP A 56 -6.59 6.79 -12.40
CA ASP A 56 -5.50 6.91 -11.43
C ASP A 56 -5.76 8.01 -10.40
N ILE A 57 -6.44 9.08 -10.84
CA ILE A 57 -6.78 10.24 -10.00
C ILE A 57 -8.02 9.94 -9.14
N MET A 58 -9.04 9.33 -9.72
CA MET A 58 -10.32 9.02 -9.06
C MET A 58 -10.31 7.72 -8.25
N ARG A 59 -9.16 7.04 -8.16
CA ARG A 59 -9.06 5.79 -7.44
C ARG A 59 -9.45 6.03 -5.97
N ALA A 60 -10.56 5.44 -5.55
CA ALA A 60 -10.87 5.34 -4.13
C ALA A 60 -9.73 4.54 -3.51
N GLU A 61 -9.02 5.15 -2.55
CA GLU A 61 -8.04 4.43 -1.75
C GLU A 61 -8.75 3.20 -1.17
N PRO A 62 -8.32 1.97 -1.50
CA PRO A 62 -8.84 0.80 -0.80
C PRO A 62 -8.23 0.85 0.59
N ASP A 63 -8.87 1.59 1.51
CA ASP A 63 -8.65 1.55 2.95
C ASP A 63 -7.20 1.21 3.34
N SER A 64 -6.28 2.14 3.07
CA SER A 64 -4.87 1.96 3.44
C SER A 64 -4.67 1.89 4.96
N THR A 65 -5.69 2.25 5.75
CA THR A 65 -5.64 2.29 7.20
C THR A 65 -6.20 1.01 7.81
N THR A 66 -7.33 0.50 7.33
CA THR A 66 -8.06 -0.60 7.98
C THR A 66 -7.30 -1.94 7.90
N HIS A 67 -6.65 -2.24 6.77
CA HIS A 67 -5.92 -3.51 6.62
C HIS A 67 -4.55 -3.49 7.33
N GLY A 68 -3.85 -2.35 7.28
CA GLY A 68 -2.56 -2.19 7.95
C GLY A 68 -2.68 -2.26 9.47
N GLU A 69 -3.68 -1.59 10.04
CA GLU A 69 -3.94 -1.62 11.48
C GLU A 69 -4.36 -3.02 11.95
N LEU A 70 -5.18 -3.74 11.17
CA LEU A 70 -5.53 -5.14 11.46
C LEU A 70 -4.31 -6.06 11.44
N LEU A 71 -3.40 -5.89 10.46
CA LEU A 71 -2.16 -6.68 10.38
C LEU A 71 -1.23 -6.40 11.56
N LEU A 72 -1.12 -5.14 11.99
CA LEU A 72 -0.32 -4.76 13.16
C LEU A 72 -0.92 -5.35 14.45
N LEU A 73 -2.24 -5.34 14.58
CA LEU A 73 -2.93 -5.96 15.71
C LEU A 73 -2.71 -7.48 15.73
N GLU A 74 -2.93 -8.19 14.61
CA GLU A 74 -2.67 -9.63 14.52
C GLU A 74 -1.21 -9.96 14.84
N ALA A 75 -0.27 -9.14 14.35
CA ALA A 75 1.15 -9.32 14.65
C ALA A 75 1.45 -9.17 16.15
N SER A 76 0.86 -8.18 16.83
CA SER A 76 1.05 -8.02 18.28
C SER A 76 0.52 -9.22 19.07
N GLU A 77 -0.68 -9.72 18.73
CA GLU A 77 -1.28 -10.87 19.40
C GLU A 77 -0.44 -12.14 19.25
N ARG A 78 0.16 -12.34 18.07
CA ARG A 78 1.05 -13.50 17.85
C ARG A 78 2.36 -13.39 18.62
N LEU A 79 2.94 -12.20 18.73
CA LEU A 79 4.16 -11.99 19.51
C LEU A 79 3.90 -12.28 21.00
N ASP A 80 2.78 -11.81 21.55
CA ASP A 80 2.40 -12.10 22.93
C ASP A 80 2.21 -13.61 23.17
N GLN A 81 1.64 -14.35 22.21
CA GLN A 81 1.52 -15.81 22.28
C GLN A 81 2.88 -16.51 22.27
N LEU A 82 3.82 -16.05 21.44
CA LEU A 82 5.17 -16.60 21.38
C LEU A 82 5.92 -16.35 22.69
N ASP A 83 5.83 -15.15 23.25
CA ASP A 83 6.42 -14.81 24.56
C ASP A 83 5.84 -15.69 25.67
N GLN A 84 4.53 -15.96 25.64
CA GLN A 84 3.90 -16.84 26.61
C GLN A 84 4.38 -18.29 26.45
N TRP A 85 4.47 -18.80 25.22
CA TRP A 85 5.00 -20.14 24.97
C TRP A 85 6.46 -20.28 25.37
N GLU A 86 7.27 -19.24 25.20
CA GLU A 86 8.66 -19.25 25.67
C GLU A 86 8.74 -19.31 27.20
N ARG A 87 7.89 -18.56 27.91
CA ARG A 87 7.82 -18.61 29.38
C ARG A 87 7.33 -19.97 29.91
N ASP A 88 6.35 -20.55 29.23
CA ASP A 88 5.74 -21.82 29.62
C ASP A 88 6.51 -23.03 29.08
N ALA A 89 7.55 -22.81 28.27
CA ALA A 89 8.38 -23.86 27.72
C ALA A 89 9.06 -24.62 28.86
N VAL A 90 8.65 -25.87 29.05
CA VAL A 90 9.35 -26.81 29.92
C VAL A 90 10.47 -27.49 29.15
N ASP A 91 11.55 -27.80 29.87
CA ASP A 91 12.66 -28.55 29.29
C ASP A 91 12.16 -29.86 28.66
N PRO A 92 12.69 -30.24 27.49
CA PRO A 92 12.32 -31.49 26.85
C PRO A 92 12.66 -32.67 27.77
N PRO A 93 11.83 -33.73 27.80
CA PRO A 93 12.06 -34.92 28.62
C PRO A 93 13.48 -35.47 28.47
N LYS A 94 14.15 -35.74 29.60
CA LYS A 94 15.57 -36.13 29.66
C LYS A 94 15.91 -37.34 28.77
N GLU A 95 14.96 -38.25 28.57
CA GLU A 95 15.08 -39.43 27.71
C GLU A 95 15.30 -39.08 26.23
N LEU A 96 14.71 -37.98 25.76
CA LEU A 96 14.87 -37.51 24.37
C LEU A 96 16.22 -36.82 24.15
N LEU A 97 16.77 -36.18 25.18
CA LEU A 97 18.10 -35.57 25.13
C LEU A 97 19.22 -36.62 25.06
N GLN A 98 19.02 -37.77 25.72
CA GLN A 98 20.00 -38.87 25.69
C GLN A 98 20.05 -39.57 24.32
N ARG A 99 18.92 -39.74 23.64
CA ARG A 99 18.90 -40.28 22.27
C ARG A 99 19.70 -39.44 21.27
N LYS A 100 19.68 -38.10 21.40
CA LYS A 100 20.46 -37.22 20.53
C LYS A 100 21.96 -37.17 20.88
N ARG A 101 22.34 -37.49 22.12
CA ARG A 101 23.74 -37.54 22.57
C ARG A 101 24.43 -38.89 22.31
N GLY A 102 23.66 -39.99 22.19
CA GLY A 102 24.18 -41.32 21.86
C GLY A 102 24.36 -41.61 20.35
N ALA A 103 24.12 -40.63 19.48
CA ALA A 103 24.33 -40.72 18.02
C ALA A 103 25.68 -40.15 17.58
N LYS A 104 26.73 -40.39 18.36
CA LYS A 104 28.13 -40.27 17.92
C LYS A 104 28.83 -41.57 18.32
N GLU A 105 29.27 -42.28 17.30
CA GLU A 105 30.13 -43.48 17.34
C GLU A 105 31.35 -43.29 18.24
#